data_AF-A0A2V8HT89-F1
#
_entry.id   AF-A0A2V8HT89-F1
#
_cell.length_a   1.000
_cell.length_b   1.000
_cell.length_c   1.000
_cell.angle_alpha   90.00
_cell.angle_beta   90.00
_cell.angle_gamma   90.00
#
_symmetry.space_group_name_H-M   'P 1'
#
loop_
_entity.id
_entity.type
_entity.pdbx_description
1 polymer ?
#
loop_
_entity_poly.entity_id
_entity_poly.type
_entity_poly.pdbx_seq_one_letter_code
_entity_poly.pdbx_strand_id
1 'polypeptide(L)'
;MHWNILAGEFPPAIGGVGSHTRVLAAELAAIGHTVTVYTGRSEHRTEGRVRVFGAPRGWTRRGLAELSRELDAQPRGRRLLIPYAPNVFGRRSRRDGCSPPRIAT
;
A
#
# COMPACT_ATOMS: atom_id res chain seq x y z
N MET A 1 -9.63 -16.87 -2.15
CA MET A 1 -8.19 -16.63 -2.42
C MET A 1 -7.69 -15.55 -1.48
N HIS A 2 -6.39 -15.52 -1.19
CA HIS A 2 -5.76 -14.53 -0.31
C HIS A 2 -5.04 -13.49 -1.16
N TRP A 3 -5.40 -12.22 -0.99
CA TRP A 3 -4.75 -11.08 -1.65
C TRP A 3 -3.91 -10.29 -0.65
N ASN A 4 -2.65 -10.02 -0.98
CA ASN A 4 -1.77 -9.14 -0.21
C ASN A 4 -1.56 -7.85 -1.02
N ILE A 5 -1.81 -6.69 -0.42
CA ILE A 5 -1.68 -5.38 -1.07
C ILE A 5 -0.66 -4.54 -0.30
N LEU A 6 0.35 -3.98 -0.98
CA LEU A 6 1.34 -3.09 -0.36
C LEU A 6 0.97 -1.63 -0.61
N ALA A 7 0.57 -0.88 0.42
CA ALA A 7 0.14 0.52 0.29
C ALA A 7 1.04 1.46 1.09
N GLY A 8 1.50 2.57 0.50
CA GLY A 8 2.32 3.54 1.24
C GLY A 8 1.65 4.07 2.51
N GLU A 9 0.34 4.35 2.44
CA GLU A 9 -0.51 4.82 3.55
C GLU A 9 -1.89 4.15 3.47
N PHE A 10 -2.46 3.81 4.62
CA PHE A 10 -3.83 3.31 4.77
C PHE A 10 -4.35 3.57 6.21
N PRO A 11 -5.51 4.20 6.42
CA PRO A 11 -6.40 4.81 5.43
C PRO A 11 -5.76 6.07 4.78
N PRO A 12 -6.05 6.36 3.50
CA PRO A 12 -5.46 7.50 2.79
C PRO A 12 -5.92 8.85 3.36
N ALA A 13 -5.00 9.78 3.58
CA ALA A 13 -5.33 11.14 4.02
C ALA A 13 -5.78 12.06 2.87
N ILE A 14 -5.24 11.86 1.66
CA ILE A 14 -5.53 12.64 0.45
C ILE A 14 -5.71 11.65 -0.72
N GLY A 15 -6.58 11.98 -1.69
CA GLY A 15 -6.88 11.15 -2.86
C GLY A 15 -5.65 10.62 -3.60
N GLY A 16 -5.84 9.56 -4.41
CA GLY A 16 -4.77 8.92 -5.18
C GLY A 16 -4.68 7.41 -4.95
N VAL A 17 -3.46 6.87 -4.97
CA VAL A 17 -3.22 5.42 -4.90
C VAL A 17 -3.82 4.76 -3.65
N GLY A 18 -3.77 5.42 -2.49
CA GLY A 18 -4.37 4.88 -1.27
C GLY A 18 -5.91 4.83 -1.32
N SER A 19 -6.57 5.76 -2.02
CA SER A 19 -8.03 5.72 -2.24
C SER A 19 -8.42 4.59 -3.19
N HIS A 20 -7.64 4.39 -4.26
CA HIS A 20 -7.79 3.25 -5.15
C HIS A 20 -7.59 1.92 -4.39
N THR A 21 -6.58 1.81 -3.54
CA THR A 21 -6.35 0.63 -2.70
C THR A 21 -7.51 0.36 -1.76
N ARG A 22 -8.13 1.39 -1.18
CA ARG A 22 -9.31 1.22 -0.31
C ARG A 22 -10.50 0.65 -1.07
N VAL A 23 -10.84 1.20 -2.23
CA VAL A 23 -11.95 0.70 -3.06
C VAL A 23 -11.65 -0.73 -3.50
N LEU A 24 -10.45 -0.99 -4.03
CA LEU A 24 -10.09 -2.32 -4.50
C LEU A 24 -10.11 -3.38 -3.39
N ALA A 25 -9.62 -3.04 -2.19
CA ALA A 25 -9.65 -3.96 -1.05
C ALA A 25 -11.10 -4.28 -0.62
N ALA A 26 -11.98 -3.27 -0.63
CA ALA A 26 -13.39 -3.46 -0.31
C ALA A 26 -14.10 -4.34 -1.34
N GLU A 27 -13.89 -4.09 -2.64
CA GLU A 27 -14.50 -4.89 -3.71
C GLU A 27 -14.00 -6.34 -3.71
N LEU A 28 -12.69 -6.56 -3.51
CA LEU A 28 -12.15 -7.92 -3.38
C LEU A 28 -12.73 -8.66 -2.16
N ALA A 29 -12.94 -7.95 -1.05
CA ALA A 29 -13.59 -8.50 0.13
C ALA A 29 -15.07 -8.83 -0.13
N ALA A 30 -15.80 -7.98 -0.87
CA ALA A 30 -17.20 -8.19 -1.24
C ALA A 30 -17.39 -9.44 -2.13
N ILE A 31 -16.44 -9.72 -3.02
CA ILE A 31 -16.41 -10.94 -3.86
C ILE A 31 -16.00 -12.19 -3.04
N GLY A 32 -15.78 -12.04 -1.73
CA GLY A 32 -15.51 -13.14 -0.79
C GLY A 32 -14.03 -13.49 -0.63
N HIS A 33 -13.11 -12.68 -1.16
CA HIS A 33 -11.68 -12.88 -0.94
C HIS A 33 -11.23 -12.34 0.42
N THR A 34 -10.15 -12.92 0.96
CA THR A 34 -9.47 -12.39 2.14
C THR A 34 -8.39 -11.44 1.66
N VAL A 35 -8.38 -10.22 2.19
CA VAL A 35 -7.45 -9.16 1.76
C VAL A 35 -6.59 -8.74 2.94
N THR A 36 -5.27 -8.79 2.77
CA THR A 36 -4.30 -8.23 3.70
C THR A 36 -3.66 -7.00 3.07
N VAL A 37 -3.76 -5.85 3.73
CA VAL A 37 -3.11 -4.60 3.33
C VAL A 37 -1.93 -4.35 4.27
N TYR A 38 -0.74 -4.16 3.71
CA TYR A 38 0.44 -3.73 4.46
C TYR A 38 0.68 -2.25 4.23
N THR A 39 0.82 -1.47 5.28
CA THR A 39 0.99 -0.02 5.20
C THR A 39 2.16 0.53 6.00
N GLY A 40 2.73 1.66 5.59
CA GLY A 40 3.87 2.27 6.28
C GLY A 40 3.55 2.79 7.70
N ARG A 41 2.25 2.90 8.05
CA ARG A 41 1.81 3.27 9.40
C ARG A 41 1.64 2.03 10.27
N SER A 42 2.05 2.11 11.54
CA SER A 42 2.03 1.02 12.52
C SER A 42 0.62 0.74 13.07
N GLU A 43 -0.40 0.71 12.21
CA GLU A 43 -1.78 0.52 12.62
C GLU A 43 -2.25 -0.88 12.20
N HIS A 44 -2.60 -1.72 13.19
CA HIS A 44 -3.31 -2.97 12.92
C HIS A 44 -4.81 -2.72 12.99
N ARG A 45 -5.52 -3.00 11.90
CA ARG A 45 -6.96 -2.80 11.81
C ARG A 45 -7.60 -3.96 11.06
N THR A 46 -8.74 -4.44 11.52
CA THR A 46 -9.52 -5.45 10.80
C THR A 46 -10.91 -4.91 10.53
N GLU A 47 -11.31 -4.89 9.25
CA GLU A 47 -12.63 -4.49 8.78
C GLU A 47 -13.20 -5.64 7.94
N GLY A 48 -14.01 -6.50 8.56
CA GLY A 48 -14.58 -7.68 7.92
C GLY A 48 -13.51 -8.63 7.38
N ARG A 49 -13.41 -8.77 6.05
CA ARG A 49 -12.41 -9.61 5.36
C ARG A 49 -11.13 -8.87 4.99
N VAL A 50 -11.04 -7.57 5.32
CA VAL A 50 -9.86 -6.73 5.09
C VAL A 50 -9.07 -6.63 6.39
N ARG A 51 -7.80 -7.05 6.36
CA ARG A 51 -6.85 -6.95 7.46
C ARG A 51 -5.75 -5.98 7.08
N VAL A 52 -5.56 -4.94 7.86
CA VAL A 52 -4.51 -3.94 7.67
C VAL A 52 -3.41 -4.20 8.70
N PHE A 53 -2.17 -4.27 8.24
CA PHE A 53 -0.98 -4.37 9.08
C PHE A 53 -0.03 -3.24 8.80
N GLY A 54 0.65 -2.77 9.84
CA GLY A 54 1.84 -1.96 9.65
C GLY A 54 2.98 -2.80 9.08
N ALA A 55 3.70 -2.23 8.12
CA ALA A 55 4.92 -2.80 7.59
C ALA A 55 5.95 -2.89 8.73
N PRO A 56 6.56 -4.06 8.98
CA PRO A 56 7.59 -4.21 10.00
C PRO A 56 8.70 -3.20 9.75
N ARG A 57 8.95 -2.29 10.71
CA ARG A 57 9.97 -1.23 10.57
C ARG A 57 9.76 -0.31 9.34
N GLY A 58 8.53 -0.15 8.87
CA GLY A 58 8.20 0.65 7.69
C GLY A 58 8.79 0.10 6.38
N TRP A 59 8.87 0.94 5.35
CA TRP A 59 9.39 0.56 4.03
C TRP A 59 10.94 0.57 3.95
N THR A 60 11.61 0.07 4.98
CA THR A 60 13.08 -0.09 4.99
C THR A 60 13.49 -1.41 4.33
N ARG A 61 14.77 -1.55 3.93
CA ARG A 61 15.28 -2.82 3.36
C ARG A 61 15.09 -4.00 4.32
N ARG A 62 15.29 -3.79 5.63
CA ARG A 62 15.05 -4.83 6.65
C ARG A 62 13.57 -5.15 6.80
N GLY A 63 12.71 -4.13 6.80
CA GLY A 63 11.25 -4.32 6.81
C GLY A 63 10.73 -5.08 5.60
N LEU A 64 11.25 -4.80 4.41
CA LEU A 64 10.94 -5.55 3.19
C LEU A 64 11.40 -7.02 3.28
N ALA A 65 12.55 -7.30 3.87
CA ALA A 65 13.02 -8.67 4.08
C ALA A 65 12.16 -9.43 5.10
N GLU A 66 11.72 -8.77 6.17
CA GLU A 66 10.78 -9.33 7.15
C GLU A 66 9.42 -9.61 6.50
N LEU A 67 8.87 -8.64 5.77
CA LEU A 67 7.63 -8.80 5.00
C LEU A 67 7.72 -9.93 3.96
N SER A 68 8.85 -10.08 3.28
CA SER A 68 9.05 -11.20 2.34
C SER A 68 8.92 -12.54 3.06
N ARG A 69 9.51 -12.69 4.24
CA ARG A 69 9.40 -13.92 5.04
C ARG A 69 7.97 -14.19 5.49
N GLU A 70 7.24 -13.15 5.89
CA GLU A 70 5.82 -13.28 6.25
C GLU A 70 4.98 -13.74 5.06
N LEU A 71 5.20 -13.14 3.89
CA LEU A 71 4.53 -13.54 2.65
C LEU A 71 4.88 -14.99 2.30
N ASP A 72 6.15 -15.39 2.47
CA ASP A 72 6.60 -16.76 2.20
C ASP A 72 5.98 -17.81 3.11
N ALA A 73 5.72 -17.46 4.37
CA ALA A 73 5.07 -18.33 5.35
C ALA A 73 3.56 -18.54 5.09
N GLN A 74 2.93 -17.74 4.22
CA GLN A 74 1.50 -17.89 3.93
C GLN A 74 1.20 -19.13 3.05
N PRO A 75 -0.03 -19.67 3.09
CA PRO A 75 -0.45 -20.77 2.20
C PRO A 75 -0.29 -20.45 0.71
N ARG A 76 -0.11 -21.49 -0.13
CA ARG A 76 -0.02 -21.35 -1.59
C ARG A 76 -1.36 -20.86 -2.18
N GLY A 77 -1.30 -20.15 -3.32
CA GLY A 77 -2.48 -19.52 -3.95
C GLY A 77 -2.73 -18.06 -3.54
N ARG A 78 -1.72 -17.42 -2.93
CA ARG A 78 -1.70 -15.99 -2.60
C ARG A 78 -1.37 -15.14 -3.82
N ARG A 79 -2.02 -13.97 -3.94
CA ARG A 79 -1.72 -12.96 -4.96
C ARG A 79 -1.14 -11.73 -4.29
N LEU A 80 -0.03 -11.19 -4.81
CA LEU A 80 0.59 -9.96 -4.33
C LEU A 80 0.28 -8.84 -5.32
N LEU A 81 -0.38 -7.79 -4.85
CA LEU A 81 -0.63 -6.57 -5.60
C LEU A 81 0.25 -5.45 -5.04
N ILE A 82 0.98 -4.80 -5.93
CA ILE A 82 1.78 -3.62 -5.61
C ILE A 82 1.22 -2.47 -6.45
N PRO A 83 0.30 -1.65 -5.90
CA PRO A 83 -0.14 -0.42 -6.53
C PRO A 83 1.07 0.50 -6.74
N TYR A 84 1.48 0.66 -8.01
CA TYR A 84 2.70 1.38 -8.35
C TYR A 84 2.51 2.89 -8.15
N ALA A 85 3.20 3.43 -7.13
CA ALA A 85 3.61 4.83 -7.11
C ALA A 85 5.03 4.90 -6.52
N PRO A 86 6.07 5.20 -7.33
CA PRO A 86 7.46 5.15 -6.87
C PRO A 86 7.75 6.14 -5.73
N ASN A 87 6.94 7.20 -5.62
CA ASN A 87 7.06 8.24 -4.58
C ASN A 87 6.63 7.78 -3.18
N VAL A 88 5.79 6.73 -3.04
CA VAL A 88 5.26 6.31 -1.73
C VAL A 88 6.21 5.35 -0.98
N PHE A 89 7.26 4.86 -1.64
CA PHE A 89 8.28 3.97 -1.05
C PHE A 89 9.61 4.68 -0.74
N GLY A 90 9.62 6.01 -0.60
CA GLY A 90 10.80 6.76 -0.14
C GLY A 90 11.92 6.94 -1.18
N ARG A 91 11.69 6.63 -2.47
CA ARG A 91 12.57 7.11 -3.54
C ARG A 91 12.16 8.54 -3.88
N ARG A 92 13.10 9.49 -3.71
CA ARG A 92 12.94 10.87 -4.18
C ARG A 92 12.49 10.85 -5.64
N SER A 93 11.29 11.33 -5.94
CA SER A 93 11.11 12.00 -7.23
C SER A 93 11.98 13.24 -7.16
N ARG A 94 12.90 13.35 -8.11
CA ARG A 94 13.50 14.62 -8.44
C ARG A 94 12.34 15.55 -8.78
N ARG A 95 12.02 16.48 -7.86
CA ARG A 95 11.07 17.56 -8.09
C ARG A 95 11.80 18.54 -9.00
N ASP A 96 11.89 18.21 -10.29
CA ASP A 96 12.31 19.20 -11.27
C ASP A 96 11.25 20.30 -11.28
N GLY A 97 11.73 21.50 -10.97
CA GLY A 97 10.92 22.64 -10.57
C GLY A 97 9.81 22.91 -11.56
N CYS A 98 8.57 22.74 -11.09
CA CYS A 98 7.44 23.45 -11.67
C CYS A 98 7.46 24.86 -11.05
N SER A 99 8.23 25.75 -11.67
CA SER A 99 8.02 27.19 -11.50
C SER A 99 6.74 27.53 -12.27
N PRO A 100 5.76 28.24 -11.68
CA PRO A 100 4.59 28.66 -12.44
C PRO A 100 5.01 29.61 -13.57
N PRO A 101 4.40 29.54 -14.76
CA PRO A 101 4.63 30.54 -15.79
C PRO A 101 4.15 31.90 -15.25
N ARG A 102 5.06 32.87 -15.17
CA ARG A 102 4.69 34.28 -14.96
C ARG A 102 4.00 34.76 -16.23
N ILE A 103 2.69 34.97 -16.16
CA ILE A 103 1.94 35.70 -17.17
C ILE A 103 2.31 37.18 -16.96
N ALA A 104 3.07 37.74 -17.90
CA ALA A 104 3.28 39.19 -17.97
C ALA A 104 2.01 39.82 -18.56
N THR A 105 1.48 40.82 -17.87
CA THR A 105 0.50 41.78 -18.39
C THR A 105 1.21 42.86 -19.18
#